data_AF-A0A814WQ45-F1
#
_entry.id   AF-A0A814WQ45-F1
#
_cell.length_a   1.000
_cell.length_b   1.000
_cell.length_c   1.000
_cell.angle_alpha   90.00
_cell.angle_beta   90.00
_cell.angle_gamma   90.00
#
_symmetry.space_group_name_H-M   'P 1'
#
loop_
_entity.id
_entity.type
_entity.pdbx_description
1 polymer ?
#
loop_
_entity_poly.entity_id
_entity_poly.type
_entity_poly.pdbx_seq_one_letter_code
_entity_poly.pdbx_strand_id
1 'polypeptide(L)'
;MTNDIKFGQASLMAGNELLSIRMHQRNPPSFRSSLPLTMTLTHGAHVYLNVSATSEYPSHVVKLFELHRPEHSTFNYNTGIFQWTAIKGEHYLSVEALDETYNLKSKHDITFYVKVIDDGITAAPGKGSNNQVNEVNFIILIIGLNVIFCR
;
A
#
# COMPACT_ATOMS: atom_id res chain seq x y z
N MET A 1 -19.08 -58.32 11.25
CA MET A 1 -18.02 -57.85 10.32
C MET A 1 -18.25 -56.39 9.92
N THR A 2 -18.66 -55.54 10.86
CA THR A 2 -19.22 -54.20 10.54
C THR A 2 -18.36 -53.07 11.10
N ASN A 3 -17.44 -53.38 12.02
CA ASN A 3 -16.59 -52.39 12.67
C ASN A 3 -15.38 -52.03 11.78
N ASP A 4 -14.81 -53.01 11.08
CA ASP A 4 -13.62 -52.79 10.24
C ASP A 4 -13.94 -51.91 9.01
N ILE A 5 -15.14 -52.06 8.44
CA ILE A 5 -15.62 -51.22 7.33
C ILE A 5 -15.89 -49.79 7.82
N LYS A 6 -16.50 -49.63 9.00
CA LYS A 6 -16.73 -48.30 9.60
C LYS A 6 -15.43 -47.59 9.94
N PHE A 7 -14.45 -48.32 10.46
CA PHE A 7 -13.12 -47.77 10.73
C PHE A 7 -12.43 -47.34 9.43
N GLY A 8 -12.41 -48.20 8.40
CA GLY A 8 -11.84 -47.87 7.09
C GLY A 8 -12.52 -46.65 6.44
N GLN A 9 -13.85 -46.54 6.53
CA GLN A 9 -14.60 -45.38 6.05
C GLN A 9 -14.25 -44.11 6.83
N ALA A 10 -14.19 -44.17 8.16
CA ALA A 10 -13.82 -43.04 9.00
C ALA A 10 -12.39 -42.57 8.71
N SER A 11 -11.43 -43.50 8.54
CA SER A 11 -10.06 -43.17 8.15
C SER A 11 -9.98 -42.51 6.78
N LEU A 12 -10.77 -42.96 5.80
CA LEU A 12 -10.84 -42.33 4.49
C LEU A 12 -11.44 -40.92 4.55
N MET A 13 -12.53 -40.74 5.30
CA MET A 13 -13.15 -39.42 5.50
C MET A 13 -12.19 -38.44 6.17
N ALA A 14 -11.52 -38.85 7.25
CA ALA A 14 -10.52 -38.03 7.93
C ALA A 14 -9.33 -37.71 7.02
N GLY A 15 -8.87 -38.66 6.20
CA GLY A 15 -7.80 -38.44 5.23
C GLY A 15 -8.18 -37.41 4.17
N ASN A 16 -9.41 -37.49 3.64
CA ASN A 16 -9.92 -36.52 2.66
C ASN A 16 -10.11 -35.13 3.26
N GLU A 17 -10.58 -35.05 4.52
CA GLU A 17 -10.73 -33.78 5.23
C GLU A 17 -9.37 -33.11 5.45
N LEU A 18 -8.37 -33.84 5.92
CA LEU A 18 -7.01 -33.34 6.07
C LEU A 18 -6.41 -32.87 4.74
N LEU A 19 -6.68 -33.59 3.65
CA LEU A 19 -6.25 -33.18 2.32
C LEU A 19 -6.91 -31.86 1.90
N SER A 20 -8.21 -31.70 2.15
CA SER A 20 -8.95 -30.46 1.88
C SER A 20 -8.38 -29.28 2.68
N ILE A 21 -8.16 -29.45 3.99
CA ILE A 21 -7.57 -28.43 4.86
C ILE A 21 -6.19 -28.00 4.32
N ARG A 22 -5.34 -28.97 3.96
CA ARG A 22 -4.00 -28.69 3.41
C ARG A 22 -4.08 -27.91 2.09
N MET A 23 -5.05 -28.23 1.22
CA MET A 23 -5.22 -27.50 -0.03
C MET A 23 -5.64 -26.05 0.22
N HIS A 24 -6.59 -25.81 1.14
CA HIS A 24 -7.03 -24.45 1.47
C HIS A 24 -5.91 -23.59 2.06
N GLN A 25 -5.05 -24.16 2.91
CA GLN A 25 -3.91 -23.45 3.48
C GLN A 25 -2.89 -22.92 2.45
N ARG A 26 -2.88 -23.46 1.23
CA ARG A 26 -1.95 -23.02 0.18
C ARG A 26 -2.39 -21.74 -0.51
N ASN A 27 -3.64 -21.30 -0.30
CA ASN A 27 -4.23 -20.22 -1.07
C ASN A 27 -4.69 -19.08 -0.16
N PRO A 28 -3.75 -18.36 0.49
CA PRO A 28 -4.08 -17.19 1.28
C PRO A 28 -4.59 -16.04 0.40
N PRO A 29 -5.23 -15.01 0.99
CA PRO A 29 -5.60 -13.81 0.27
C PRO A 29 -4.42 -13.18 -0.47
N SER A 30 -4.67 -12.69 -1.67
CA SER A 30 -3.68 -11.99 -2.48
C SER A 30 -4.02 -10.51 -2.60
N PHE A 31 -3.05 -9.64 -2.35
CA PHE A 31 -3.18 -8.22 -2.64
C PHE A 31 -3.17 -7.96 -4.14
N ARG A 32 -3.77 -6.84 -4.57
CA ARG A 32 -3.74 -6.44 -5.99
C ARG A 32 -2.30 -6.27 -6.46
N SER A 33 -1.96 -6.85 -7.60
CA SER A 33 -0.63 -6.73 -8.22
C SER A 33 -0.23 -5.30 -8.58
N SER A 34 -1.20 -4.38 -8.66
CA SER A 34 -0.97 -2.95 -8.90
C SER A 34 -0.48 -2.19 -7.65
N LEU A 35 -0.50 -2.80 -6.47
CA LEU A 35 0.06 -2.18 -5.26
C LEU A 35 1.58 -2.13 -5.37
N PRO A 36 2.20 -0.95 -5.21
CA PRO A 36 3.65 -0.83 -5.24
C PRO A 36 4.27 -1.53 -4.02
N LEU A 37 5.50 -2.02 -4.20
CA LEU A 37 6.38 -2.43 -3.08
C LEU A 37 7.22 -1.26 -2.58
N THR A 38 7.59 -0.35 -3.47
CA THR A 38 8.39 0.83 -3.16
C THR A 38 7.90 2.03 -3.92
N MET A 39 7.89 3.20 -3.28
CA MET A 39 7.49 4.47 -3.90
C MET A 39 8.50 5.56 -3.53
N THR A 40 8.95 6.33 -4.50
CA THR A 40 9.77 7.52 -4.26
C THR A 40 8.87 8.75 -4.36
N LEU A 41 8.93 9.61 -3.35
CA LEU A 41 8.05 10.76 -3.18
C LEU A 41 8.84 12.02 -2.88
N THR A 42 8.20 13.16 -3.13
CA THR A 42 8.67 14.46 -2.66
C THR A 42 8.06 14.77 -1.29
N HIS A 43 8.83 15.43 -0.43
CA HIS A 43 8.34 15.97 0.83
C HIS A 43 7.10 16.87 0.63
N GLY A 44 6.04 16.63 1.40
CA GLY A 44 4.76 17.33 1.28
C GLY A 44 3.81 16.76 0.23
N ALA A 45 4.21 15.74 -0.54
CA ALA A 45 3.31 15.09 -1.49
C ALA A 45 2.17 14.37 -0.77
N HIS A 46 0.94 14.53 -1.27
CA HIS A 46 -0.21 13.77 -0.80
C HIS A 46 -0.26 12.41 -1.48
N VAL A 47 -0.26 11.36 -0.67
CA VAL A 47 -0.33 9.96 -1.08
C VAL A 47 -1.74 9.46 -0.84
N TYR A 48 -2.31 8.83 -1.87
CA TYR A 48 -3.60 8.15 -1.81
C TYR A 48 -3.45 6.76 -2.41
N LEU A 49 -3.66 5.72 -1.60
CA LEU A 49 -3.57 4.33 -2.05
C LEU A 49 -4.87 3.59 -1.74
N ASN A 50 -5.34 2.80 -2.69
CA ASN A 50 -6.41 1.84 -2.48
C ASN A 50 -5.78 0.45 -2.27
N VAL A 51 -5.71 0.03 -1.02
CA VAL A 51 -5.24 -1.29 -0.63
C VAL A 51 -6.43 -2.24 -0.66
N SER A 52 -6.35 -3.28 -1.50
CA SER A 52 -7.36 -4.33 -1.55
C SER A 52 -6.70 -5.68 -1.75
N ALA A 53 -7.32 -6.69 -1.15
CA ALA A 53 -6.94 -8.08 -1.26
C ALA A 53 -8.17 -8.92 -1.59
N THR A 54 -7.95 -10.00 -2.33
CA THR A 54 -8.99 -10.94 -2.76
C THR A 54 -8.61 -12.35 -2.33
N SER A 55 -9.61 -13.12 -1.91
CA SER A 55 -9.46 -14.56 -1.73
C SER A 55 -9.85 -15.26 -3.04
N GLU A 56 -9.26 -16.41 -3.33
CA GLU A 56 -9.73 -17.26 -4.44
C GLU A 56 -11.08 -17.93 -4.14
N TYR A 57 -11.49 -17.91 -2.86
CA TYR A 57 -12.78 -18.39 -2.41
C TYR A 57 -13.82 -17.26 -2.52
N PRO A 58 -14.74 -17.31 -3.50
CA PRO A 58 -15.62 -16.17 -3.82
C PRO A 58 -16.63 -15.83 -2.71
N SER A 59 -16.91 -16.77 -1.80
CA SER A 59 -17.79 -16.58 -0.66
C SER A 59 -17.10 -16.04 0.59
N HIS A 60 -15.77 -15.89 0.57
CA HIS A 60 -15.02 -15.50 1.77
C HIS A 60 -14.83 -14.01 1.85
N VAL A 61 -15.05 -13.48 3.06
CA VAL A 61 -14.82 -12.08 3.37
C VAL A 61 -13.36 -11.90 3.78
N VAL A 62 -12.65 -11.04 3.06
CA VAL A 62 -11.28 -10.64 3.42
C VAL A 62 -11.33 -9.37 4.25
N LYS A 63 -10.75 -9.40 5.45
CA LYS A 63 -10.57 -8.22 6.31
C LYS A 63 -9.16 -7.69 6.18
N LEU A 64 -9.01 -6.37 6.17
CA LEU A 64 -7.73 -5.69 6.16
C LEU A 64 -7.38 -5.16 7.55
N PHE A 65 -6.13 -5.31 7.94
CA PHE A 65 -5.59 -4.84 9.20
C PHE A 65 -4.31 -4.05 8.93
N GLU A 66 -4.13 -2.93 9.60
CA GLU A 66 -2.84 -2.25 9.60
C GLU A 66 -1.95 -2.86 10.69
N LEU A 67 -0.72 -3.22 10.31
CA LEU A 67 0.30 -3.64 11.26
C LEU A 67 1.22 -2.48 11.62
N HIS A 68 1.50 -1.63 10.64
CA HIS A 68 2.31 -0.43 10.82
C HIS A 68 1.90 0.61 9.78
N ARG A 69 1.99 1.88 10.15
CA ARG A 69 1.75 3.00 9.24
C ARG A 69 2.67 4.17 9.56
N PRO A 70 3.00 5.02 8.57
CA PRO A 70 3.75 6.25 8.81
C PRO A 70 3.02 7.18 9.77
N GLU A 71 3.76 8.01 10.50
CA GLU A 71 3.15 9.03 11.36
C GLU A 71 2.24 9.97 10.57
N HIS A 72 1.17 10.42 11.20
CA HIS A 72 0.16 11.30 10.62
C HIS A 72 -0.53 10.77 9.35
N SER A 73 -0.43 9.47 9.07
CA SER A 73 -1.23 8.80 8.04
C SER A 73 -2.61 8.40 8.57
N THR A 74 -3.52 8.05 7.66
CA THR A 74 -4.82 7.45 7.97
C THR A 74 -5.01 6.21 7.10
N PHE A 75 -5.61 5.17 7.66
CA PHE A 75 -6.01 3.98 6.93
C PHE A 75 -7.43 3.59 7.36
N ASN A 76 -8.29 3.33 6.39
CA ASN A 76 -9.66 2.90 6.63
C ASN A 76 -9.77 1.41 6.31
N TYR A 77 -9.87 0.57 7.34
CA TYR A 77 -9.94 -0.90 7.19
C TYR A 77 -11.16 -1.39 6.40
N ASN A 78 -12.25 -0.61 6.37
CA ASN A 78 -13.48 -1.00 5.67
C ASN A 78 -13.37 -0.76 4.16
N THR A 79 -12.68 0.31 3.76
CA THR A 79 -12.55 0.70 2.35
C THR A 79 -11.18 0.39 1.75
N GLY A 80 -10.19 0.08 2.60
CA GLY A 80 -8.80 -0.10 2.21
C GLY A 80 -8.10 1.19 1.78
N ILE A 81 -8.70 2.35 2.02
CA ILE A 81 -8.13 3.64 1.61
C ILE A 81 -7.06 4.06 2.61
N PHE A 82 -5.85 4.27 2.11
CA PHE A 82 -4.73 4.87 2.81
C PHE A 82 -4.52 6.31 2.33
N GLN A 83 -4.34 7.24 3.26
CA GLN A 83 -4.01 8.63 2.97
C GLN A 83 -2.84 9.08 3.84
N TRP A 84 -1.90 9.82 3.26
CA TRP A 84 -0.75 10.33 3.98
C TRP A 84 -0.16 11.55 3.31
N THR A 85 0.40 12.47 4.09
CA THR A 85 1.22 13.58 3.57
C THR A 85 2.68 13.21 3.83
N ALA A 86 3.46 13.10 2.76
CA ALA A 86 4.81 12.56 2.80
C ALA A 86 5.77 13.42 3.64
N ILE A 87 6.36 12.82 4.67
CA ILE A 87 7.38 13.43 5.54
C ILE A 87 8.76 12.95 5.07
N LYS A 88 9.78 13.82 5.15
CA LYS A 88 11.15 13.50 4.68
C LYS A 88 11.69 12.30 5.45
N GLY A 89 12.20 11.31 4.72
CA GLY A 89 12.80 10.11 5.30
C GLY A 89 12.35 8.84 4.61
N GLU A 90 12.69 7.72 5.24
CA GLU A 90 12.18 6.41 4.88
C GLU A 90 11.03 6.05 5.80
N HIS A 91 9.90 5.68 5.22
CA HIS A 91 8.70 5.27 5.95
C HIS A 91 8.17 3.98 5.34
N TYR A 92 7.34 3.24 6.07
CA TYR A 92 6.70 2.05 5.52
C TYR A 92 5.23 1.96 5.95
N LEU A 93 4.43 1.30 5.13
CA LEU A 93 3.05 0.88 5.43
C LEU A 93 3.01 -0.64 5.36
N SER A 94 2.49 -1.26 6.41
CA SER A 94 2.38 -2.72 6.52
C SER A 94 0.93 -3.08 6.76
N VAL A 95 0.35 -3.87 5.85
CA VAL A 95 -1.06 -4.27 5.89
C VAL A 95 -1.16 -5.79 5.86
N GLU A 96 -2.01 -6.35 6.70
CA GLU A 96 -2.38 -7.76 6.72
C GLU A 96 -3.78 -7.95 6.14
N ALA A 97 -3.96 -8.94 5.27
CA ALA A 97 -5.24 -9.41 4.79
C ALA A 97 -5.54 -10.76 5.46
N LEU A 98 -6.72 -10.88 6.06
CA LEU A 98 -7.21 -12.09 6.74
C LEU A 98 -8.46 -12.61 6.05
N ASP A 99 -8.43 -13.88 5.66
CA ASP A 99 -9.62 -14.68 5.38
C ASP A 99 -10.10 -15.31 6.70
N GLU A 100 -11.24 -14.85 7.22
CA GLU A 100 -11.76 -15.32 8.51
C GLU A 100 -12.24 -16.78 8.49
N THR A 101 -12.60 -17.31 7.31
CA THR A 101 -13.19 -18.64 7.20
C THR A 101 -12.15 -19.73 7.43
N TYR A 102 -10.96 -19.56 6.86
CA TYR A 102 -9.84 -20.51 7.02
C TYR A 102 -8.67 -19.95 7.83
N ASN A 103 -8.83 -18.76 8.43
CA ASN A 103 -7.79 -18.06 9.17
C ASN A 103 -6.49 -17.92 8.36
N LEU A 104 -6.63 -17.63 7.07
CA LEU A 104 -5.50 -17.48 6.15
C LEU A 104 -5.05 -16.03 6.13
N LYS A 105 -3.75 -15.81 6.29
CA LYS A 105 -3.17 -14.49 6.41
C LYS A 105 -2.18 -14.21 5.28
N SER A 106 -2.17 -12.97 4.84
CA SER A 106 -1.23 -12.46 3.85
C SER A 106 -0.79 -11.06 4.24
N LYS A 107 0.44 -10.70 3.92
CA LYS A 107 1.04 -9.43 4.32
C LYS A 107 1.56 -8.68 3.09
N HIS A 108 1.36 -7.37 3.07
CA HIS A 108 1.92 -6.48 2.06
C HIS A 108 2.60 -5.29 2.71
N ASP A 109 3.87 -5.10 2.39
CA ASP A 109 4.70 -4.02 2.89
C ASP A 109 5.03 -3.06 1.73
N ILE A 110 4.83 -1.77 1.98
CA ILE A 110 5.13 -0.70 1.02
C ILE A 110 6.15 0.23 1.67
N THR A 111 7.30 0.43 1.02
CA THR A 111 8.33 1.36 1.48
C THR A 111 8.24 2.68 0.72
N PHE A 112 8.25 3.79 1.45
CA PHE A 112 8.24 5.15 0.93
C PHE A 112 9.62 5.79 1.14
N TYR A 113 10.25 6.22 0.05
CA TYR A 113 11.47 7.02 0.06
C TYR A 113 11.12 8.47 -0.25
N VAL A 114 11.07 9.31 0.78
CA VAL A 114 10.67 10.71 0.63
C VAL A 114 11.91 11.62 0.61
N LYS A 115 12.10 12.30 -0.51
CA LYS A 115 13.21 13.24 -0.73
C LYS A 115 12.69 14.68 -0.68
N VAL A 116 13.56 15.61 -0.29
CA VAL A 116 13.30 17.05 -0.49
C VAL A 116 13.66 17.36 -1.94
N ILE A 117 12.80 18.10 -2.64
CA ILE A 117 13.24 18.77 -3.87
C ILE A 117 14.12 19.91 -3.38
N ASP A 118 15.43 19.75 -3.53
CA ASP A 118 16.32 20.89 -3.45
C ASP A 118 16.02 21.72 -4.71
N ASP A 119 15.11 22.70 -4.57
CA ASP A 119 15.06 23.83 -5.51
C ASP A 119 16.46 24.43 -5.47
N GLY A 120 17.26 24.19 -6.51
CA GLY A 120 18.69 24.47 -6.55
C GLY A 120 19.06 25.95 -6.40
N ILE A 121 18.86 26.51 -5.21
CA ILE A 121 19.42 27.79 -4.77
C ILE A 121 20.48 27.44 -3.71
N THR A 122 21.52 26.73 -4.13
CA THR A 122 22.80 26.78 -3.42
C THR A 122 23.36 28.19 -3.61
N ALA A 123 22.99 29.11 -2.72
CA ALA A 123 23.71 30.36 -2.57
C ALA A 123 25.14 30.03 -2.16
N ALA A 124 26.07 30.09 -3.12
CA ALA A 124 27.50 30.04 -2.82
C ALA A 124 27.84 31.22 -1.88
N PRO A 125 28.65 31.02 -0.82
CA PRO A 125 29.14 32.14 -0.02
C PRO A 125 30.22 32.86 -0.83
N GLY A 126 29.80 33.84 -1.63
CA GLY A 126 30.65 34.55 -2.56
C GLY A 126 30.26 36.02 -2.74
N LYS A 127 30.63 36.84 -1.76
CA LYS A 127 31.16 38.21 -1.91
C LYS A 127 30.58 39.08 -3.05
N GLY A 128 29.54 39.87 -2.70
CA GLY A 128 29.25 41.23 -3.15
C GLY A 128 29.17 41.57 -4.65
N SER A 129 27.97 41.92 -5.13
CA SER A 129 27.75 43.06 -6.05
C SER A 129 26.27 43.43 -6.13
N ASN A 130 26.00 44.71 -6.35
CA ASN A 130 24.72 45.42 -6.25
C ASN A 130 23.65 45.02 -7.28
N ASN A 131 22.40 45.25 -6.88
CA ASN A 131 21.20 45.50 -7.70
C ASN A 131 20.78 44.45 -8.74
N GLN A 132 19.63 43.80 -8.54
CA GLN A 132 18.39 44.11 -9.28
C GLN A 132 17.16 43.46 -8.60
N VAL A 133 16.21 44.36 -8.30
CA VAL A 133 14.75 44.28 -8.16
C VAL A 133 14.05 42.91 -8.29
N ASN A 134 13.25 42.61 -7.26
CA ASN A 134 12.06 41.76 -7.18
C ASN A 134 11.46 41.22 -8.49
N GLU A 135 11.33 39.89 -8.58
CA GLU A 135 10.12 39.24 -9.08
C GLU A 135 9.82 37.98 -8.25
N VAL A 136 8.72 38.03 -7.50
CA VAL A 136 8.10 36.88 -6.83
C VAL A 136 7.21 36.22 -7.86
N ASN A 137 7.58 35.05 -8.39
CA ASN A 137 6.75 34.34 -9.37
C ASN A 137 6.04 33.13 -8.77
N PHE A 138 4.73 33.15 -9.01
CA PHE A 138 3.65 32.40 -8.37
C PHE A 138 3.47 30.97 -8.92
N ILE A 139 2.74 30.20 -8.10
CA ILE A 139 2.19 28.84 -8.27
C ILE A 139 1.64 28.59 -9.69
N ILE A 140 2.14 27.54 -10.36
CA ILE A 140 1.50 26.99 -11.56
C ILE A 140 0.41 26.00 -11.13
N LEU A 141 -0.85 26.44 -11.21
CA LEU A 141 -2.02 25.57 -11.19
C LEU A 141 -2.38 25.28 -12.65
N ILE A 142 -2.11 24.06 -13.14
CA ILE A 142 -2.53 23.66 -14.49
C ILE A 142 -4.02 23.31 -14.44
N ILE A 143 -4.87 24.29 -14.74
CA ILE A 143 -6.22 24.04 -15.25
C ILE A 143 -6.26 24.66 -16.64
N GLY A 144 -6.49 23.82 -17.64
CA GLY A 144 -6.23 24.14 -19.04
C GLY A 144 -6.96 25.39 -19.54
N LEU A 145 -6.20 26.33 -20.10
CA LEU A 145 -6.57 27.12 -21.28
C LEU A 145 -5.34 27.91 -21.80
N ASN A 146 -5.25 28.04 -23.12
CA ASN A 146 -4.12 28.57 -23.90
C ASN A 146 -3.46 29.85 -23.37
N VAL A 147 -2.12 29.87 -23.36
CA VAL A 147 -1.32 31.10 -23.18
C VAL A 147 -0.58 31.39 -24.48
N ILE A 148 -0.96 32.50 -25.13
CA ILE A 148 -0.19 33.15 -26.20
C ILE A 148 0.83 34.07 -25.54
N PHE A 149 2.12 33.87 -25.81
CA PHE A 149 3.18 34.79 -25.40
C PHE A 149 3.37 35.88 -26.46
N CYS A 150 3.31 37.15 -26.05
CA CYS A 150 3.92 38.25 -26.80
C CYS A 150 5.05 38.84 -25.95
N ARG A 151 6.16 39.13 -26.64
CA ARG A 151 7.48 39.47 -26.10
C ARG A 151 7.61 40.92 -25.68
#